data_AF-A0A1B3NB32-F1
#
_entry.id   AF-A0A1B3NB32-F1
#
_cell.length_a   1.000
_cell.length_b   1.000
_cell.length_c   1.000
_cell.angle_alpha   90.00
_cell.angle_beta   90.00
_cell.angle_gamma   90.00
#
_symmetry.space_group_name_H-M   'P 1'
#
loop_
_entity.id
_entity.type
_entity.pdbx_description
1 polymer ?
#
loop_
_entity_poly.entity_id
_entity_poly.type
_entity_poly.pdbx_seq_one_letter_code
_entity_poly.pdbx_strand_id
1 'polypeptide(L)' 'MMGKPNFSNEFIRDAVAQITERSFPVVEVLQRLSVSPHSLYAWKKQVARRASGDTSKDAKIR' A
#
# COMPACT_ATOMS: atom_id res chain seq x y z
N MET A 1 15.08 15.60 -2.20
CA MET A 1 14.74 14.53 -1.22
C MET A 1 13.26 14.60 -0.94
N MET A 2 12.45 13.80 -1.62
CA MET A 2 11.04 13.66 -1.27
C MET A 2 10.96 12.41 -0.39
N GLY A 3 10.84 12.62 0.92
CA GLY A 3 10.60 11.52 1.84
C GLY A 3 9.35 10.78 1.37
N LYS A 4 9.47 9.45 1.24
CA LYS A 4 8.31 8.62 0.90
C LYS A 4 7.21 8.92 1.93
N PRO A 5 5.98 9.24 1.52
CA PRO A 5 4.89 9.35 2.47
C PRO A 5 4.76 7.99 3.18
N ASN A 6 5.06 7.96 4.47
CA ASN A 6 4.99 6.75 5.27
C ASN A 6 3.55 6.50 5.66
N PHE A 7 2.85 5.69 4.86
CA PHE A 7 1.51 5.22 5.17
C PHE A 7 1.55 4.05 6.14
N SER A 8 0.60 4.01 7.08
CA SER A 8 0.50 2.91 8.04
C SER A 8 0.26 1.57 7.36
N ASN A 9 0.77 0.50 7.96
CA ASN A 9 0.63 -0.85 7.43
C ASN A 9 -0.83 -1.30 7.31
N GLU A 10 -1.68 -0.86 8.25
CA GLU A 10 -3.13 -1.05 8.22
C GLU A 10 -3.76 -0.38 6.98
N PHE A 11 -3.37 0.87 6.70
CA PHE A 11 -3.86 1.63 5.55
C PHE A 11 -3.47 0.97 4.23
N ILE A 12 -2.22 0.52 4.13
CA ILE A 12 -1.70 -0.21 2.96
C ILE A 12 -2.49 -1.51 2.76
N ARG A 13 -2.76 -2.26 3.82
CA ARG A 13 -3.53 -3.52 3.74
C ARG A 13 -4.96 -3.26 3.30
N ASP A 14 -5.63 -2.28 3.87
CA ASP A 14 -7.02 -1.95 3.53
C ASP A 14 -7.15 -1.40 2.10
N ALA A 15 -6.17 -0.62 1.63
CA ALA A 15 -6.12 -0.17 0.24
C ALA A 15 -5.95 -1.34 -0.73
N VAL A 16 -5.09 -2.31 -0.40
CA VAL A 16 -4.91 -3.53 -1.22
C VAL A 16 -6.16 -4.40 -1.16
N ALA A 17 -6.78 -4.59 0.01
CA ALA A 17 -8.01 -5.36 0.20
C ALA A 17 -9.18 -4.77 -0.61
N GLN A 18 -9.28 -3.45 -0.75
CA GLN A 18 -10.28 -2.81 -1.61
C GLN A 18 -10.16 -3.25 -3.09
N ILE A 19 -8.94 -3.49 -3.56
CA ILE A 19 -8.66 -3.91 -4.94
C ILE A 19 -8.79 -5.43 -5.09
N THR A 20 -8.33 -6.20 -4.10
CA THR A 20 -8.27 -7.66 -4.20
C THR A 20 -9.52 -8.37 -3.71
N GLU A 21 -10.12 -7.93 -2.62
CA GLU A 21 -11.31 -8.56 -2.01
C GLU A 21 -12.59 -7.92 -2.55
N ARG A 22 -12.58 -6.58 -2.64
CA ARG A 22 -13.74 -5.81 -3.11
C ARG A 22 -13.76 -5.61 -4.62
N SER A 23 -12.70 -6.02 -5.33
CA SER A 23 -12.54 -5.91 -6.79
C SER A 23 -12.76 -4.50 -7.33
N PHE A 24 -12.47 -3.45 -6.53
CA PHE A 24 -12.57 -2.09 -7.02
C PHE A 24 -11.47 -1.79 -8.05
N PRO A 25 -11.77 -0.96 -9.07
CA PRO A 25 -10.77 -0.48 -10.00
C PRO A 25 -9.66 0.25 -9.26
N VAL A 26 -8.41 -0.05 -9.62
CA VAL A 26 -7.23 0.61 -9.05
C VAL A 26 -7.37 2.14 -9.19
N VAL A 27 -7.87 2.62 -10.33
CA VAL A 27 -8.12 4.05 -10.60
C VAL A 27 -9.08 4.71 -9.62
N GLU A 28 -10.12 4.00 -9.18
CA GLU A 28 -11.10 4.53 -8.23
C GLU A 28 -10.49 4.61 -6.83
N VAL A 29 -9.75 3.58 -6.42
CA VAL A 29 -9.04 3.54 -5.13
C VAL A 29 -7.97 4.63 -5.07
N LEU A 30 -7.26 4.87 -6.17
CA LEU A 30 -6.26 5.94 -6.29
C LEU A 30 -6.85 7.33 -6.08
N GLN A 31 -7.95 7.61 -6.78
CA GLN A 31 -8.64 8.90 -6.69
C GLN A 31 -9.22 9.10 -5.29
N ARG A 32 -9.86 8.08 -4.73
CA ARG A 32 -10.48 8.14 -3.40
C ARG A 32 -9.46 8.34 -2.28
N LEU A 33 -8.30 7.68 -2.37
CA LEU A 33 -7.23 7.82 -1.38
C LEU A 33 -6.26 8.96 -1.70
N SER A 34 -6.44 9.64 -2.85
CA SER A 34 -5.52 10.68 -3.36
C SER A 34 -4.06 10.21 -3.40
N VAL A 35 -3.83 8.97 -3.83
CA VAL A 35 -2.50 8.35 -3.89
C VAL A 35 -2.08 8.06 -5.32
N SER A 36 -0.78 7.90 -5.53
CA SER A 36 -0.21 7.64 -6.85
C SER A 36 -0.38 6.17 -7.27
N PRO A 37 -0.61 5.89 -8.58
CA PRO A 37 -0.66 4.53 -9.13
C PRO A 37 0.54 3.68 -8.73
N HIS A 38 1.69 4.33 -8.65
CA HIS A 38 2.96 3.72 -8.28
C HIS A 38 2.94 3.18 -6.84
N SER A 39 2.29 3.90 -5.93
CA SER A 39 2.19 3.51 -4.51
C SER A 39 1.36 2.24 -4.34
N LEU A 40 0.22 2.11 -5.03
CA LEU A 40 -0.62 0.91 -4.94
C LEU A 40 0.10 -0.34 -5.45
N TYR A 41 0.88 -0.23 -6.53
CA TYR A 41 1.65 -1.36 -7.02
C TYR A 41 2.77 -1.76 -6.04
N ALA A 42 3.46 -0.76 -5.47
CA ALA A 42 4.46 -1.00 -4.43
C ALA A 42 3.85 -1.67 -3.18
N TRP A 43 2.67 -1.22 -2.75
CA TRP A 43 1.94 -1.78 -1.61
C TRP A 43 1.48 -3.21 -1.85
N LYS A 44 0.97 -3.54 -3.03
CA LYS A 44 0.61 -4.91 -3.38
C LYS A 44 1.82 -5.86 -3.23
N LYS A 45 3.01 -5.42 -3.70
CA LYS A 45 4.26 -6.16 -3.53
C LYS A 45 4.70 -6.25 -2.06
N GLN A 46 4.53 -5.18 -1.29
CA GLN A 46 4.86 -5.13 0.13
C GLN A 46 3.96 -6.05 0.97
N VAL A 47 2.66 -6.05 0.71
CA VAL A 47 1.68 -6.93 1.39
C VAL A 47 1.96 -8.41 1.06
N ALA A 48 2.21 -8.73 -0.22
CA ALA A 48 2.58 -10.09 -0.62
C ALA A 48 3.86 -10.58 0.09
N ARG A 49 4.90 -9.72 0.15
CA ARG A 49 6.17 -10.05 0.82
C ARG A 49 6.02 -10.26 2.33
N ARG A 50 5.16 -9.46 2.97
CA ARG A 50 4.87 -9.57 4.41
C ARG A 50 4.01 -10.79 4.75
N ALA A 51 3.09 -11.19 3.86
CA ALA A 51 2.34 -12.44 4.03
C ALA A 51 3.27 -13.67 4.03
N SER A 52 4.43 -13.57 3.36
CA SER A 52 5.47 -14.61 3.33
C SER A 52 6.44 -14.57 4.52
N GLY A 53 6.23 -13.72 5.53
CA GLY A 53 7.03 -13.71 6.76
C GLY A 53 8.31 -12.86 6.72
N ASP A 54 8.59 -12.14 5.64
CA ASP A 54 9.70 -11.19 5.59
C ASP A 54 9.29 -9.85 6.23
N THR A 55 9.43 -9.77 7.55
CA THR A 55 9.29 -8.53 8.33
C THR A 55 10.51 -7.63 8.15
N SER A 56 10.85 -7.28 6.92
CA SER A 56 11.85 -6.24 6.69
C SER A 56 11.22 -4.86 6.93
N LYS A 57 11.39 -4.43 8.19
CA LYS A 57 11.71 -3.07 8.63
C LYS A 57 11.50 -1.95 7.61
N ASP A 58 10.29 -1.40 7.57
CA ASP A 58 10.06 -0.05 7.07
C ASP A 58 9.07 0.69 7.98
N ALA A 59 9.37 0.66 9.28
CA ALA A 59 8.79 1.54 10.28
C ALA A 59 9.94 2.28 10.96
N LYS A 60 10.66 3.10 10.20
CA LYS A 60 11.46 4.18 10.76
C LYS A 60 11.28 5.39 9.88
N ILE A 61 11.37 6.56 10.49
CA ILE A 61 11.10 7.90 9.97
C ILE A 61 9.60 8.21 10.14
N ARG A 62 9.14 9.05 11.08
CA ARG A 62 9.78 10.00 11.98
C ARG A 62 8.77 10.33 13.08
#